data_AF-A0A949I606-F1
#
_entry.id   AF-A0A949I606-F1
#
_cell.length_a   1.000
_cell.length_b   1.000
_cell.length_c   1.000
_cell.angle_alpha   90.00
_cell.angle_beta   90.00
_cell.angle_gamma   90.00
#
_symmetry.space_group_name_H-M   'P 1'
#
loop_
_entity.id
_entity.type
_entity.pdbx_description
1 polymer ?
#
loop_
_entity_poly.entity_id
_entity_poly.type
_entity_poly.pdbx_seq_one_letter_code
_entity_poly.pdbx_strand_id
1 'polypeptide(L)' 'MALWITDECINCDVCEPECPNNAISQGDEIYVIDPNKCTECV' A
#
# COMPACT_ATOMS: atom_id res chain seq x y z
N MET A 1 -9.67 7.66 7.17
CA MET A 1 -9.69 7.69 5.70
C MET A 1 -8.67 6.64 5.27
N ALA A 2 -8.32 6.52 4.00
CA ALA A 2 -7.26 5.60 3.56
C ALA A 2 -6.32 6.34 2.61
N LEU A 3 -5.03 5.98 2.66
CA LEU A 3 -4.04 6.41 1.68
C LEU A 3 -4.16 5.58 0.40
N TRP A 4 -3.61 6.10 -0.69
CA TRP A 4 -3.50 5.39 -1.97
C TRP A 4 -2.11 5.60 -2.57
N ILE A 5 -1.68 4.64 -3.39
CA ILE A 5 -0.42 4.69 -4.14
C ILE A 5 -0.72 5.27 -5.53
N THR A 6 0.08 6.23 -5.97
CA THR A 6 -0.05 6.87 -7.28
C THR A 6 0.73 6.10 -8.36
N ASP A 7 0.55 6.53 -9.60
CA ASP A 7 1.27 6.06 -10.79
C ASP A 7 2.79 6.36 -10.76
N GLU A 8 3.27 7.11 -9.76
CA GLU A 8 4.70 7.32 -9.51
C GLU A 8 5.36 6.13 -8.79
N CYS A 9 4.61 5.06 -8.46
CA CYS A 9 5.16 3.86 -7.86
C CYS A 9 6.17 3.17 -8.78
N ILE A 10 7.35 2.84 -8.24
CA ILE A 10 8.45 2.18 -8.96
C ILE A 10 8.61 0.69 -8.61
N ASN A 11 7.64 0.09 -7.91
CA ASN A 11 7.67 -1.32 -7.47
C ASN A 11 8.97 -1.70 -6.72
N CYS A 12 9.34 -0.93 -5.68
CA CYS A 12 10.58 -1.13 -4.94
C CYS A 12 10.48 -2.06 -3.70
N ASP A 13 9.32 -2.69 -3.47
CA ASP A 13 9.04 -3.67 -2.41
C ASP A 13 9.16 -3.19 -0.95
N VAL A 14 9.67 -1.97 -0.69
CA VAL A 14 9.95 -1.52 0.69
C VAL A 14 8.70 -1.25 1.54
N CYS A 15 7.56 -0.92 0.91
CA CYS A 15 6.37 -0.48 1.64
C CYS A 15 5.50 -1.61 2.16
N GLU A 16 5.51 -2.78 1.50
CA GLU A 16 4.71 -3.95 1.87
C GLU A 16 5.00 -4.45 3.30
N PRO A 17 6.27 -4.74 3.70
CA PRO A 17 6.57 -5.25 5.04
C PRO A 17 6.41 -4.19 6.15
N GLU A 18 6.40 -2.91 5.80
CA GLU A 18 6.28 -1.81 6.77
C GLU A 18 4.82 -1.56 7.21
N CYS A 19 3.83 -2.06 6.45
CA CYS A 19 2.43 -1.83 6.78
C CYS A 19 1.96 -2.71 7.95
N PRO A 20 1.63 -2.16 9.13
CA PRO A 20 1.29 -2.96 10.32
C PRO A 20 -0.01 -3.75 10.16
N ASN A 21 -0.91 -3.30 9.29
CA ASN A 21 -2.20 -3.94 9.04
C ASN A 21 -2.20 -4.84 7.81
N ASN A 22 -1.04 -5.02 7.15
CA ASN A 22 -0.93 -5.74 5.88
C ASN A 22 -1.96 -5.23 4.84
N ALA A 23 -2.06 -3.90 4.74
CA ALA A 23 -2.97 -3.23 3.82
C ALA A 23 -2.37 -3.09 2.41
N ILE A 24 -1.05 -3.23 2.26
CA ILE A 24 -0.33 -3.00 1.02
C ILE A 24 0.01 -4.34 0.37
N SER A 25 -0.20 -4.46 -0.94
CA SER A 25 0.13 -5.66 -1.73
C SER A 25 0.45 -5.31 -3.19
N GLN A 26 1.20 -6.18 -3.88
CA GLN A 26 1.48 -6.05 -5.30
C GLN A 26 0.18 -6.15 -6.14
N GLY A 27 -0.09 -5.15 -6.98
CA GLY A 27 -1.15 -5.18 -7.99
C GLY A 27 -0.63 -5.49 -9.39
N ASP A 28 -1.44 -5.22 -10.40
CA ASP A 28 -1.12 -5.55 -11.80
C ASP A 28 0.05 -4.73 -12.37
N GLU A 29 0.12 -3.43 -12.04
CA GLU A 29 1.16 -2.51 -12.54
C GLU A 29 1.94 -1.82 -11.41
N ILE A 30 1.25 -1.49 -10.32
CA ILE A 30 1.79 -0.80 -9.14
C ILE A 30 1.30 -1.49 -7.87
N TYR A 31 1.95 -1.18 -6.75
CA TYR A 31 1.43 -1.54 -5.45
C TYR A 31 0.07 -0.88 -5.17
N VAL A 32 -0.77 -1.58 -4.43
CA VAL A 32 -2.13 -1.16 -4.07
C VAL A 32 -2.34 -1.23 -2.57
N ILE A 33 -3.15 -0.30 -2.06
CA ILE A 33 -3.55 -0.24 -0.65
C ILE A 33 -5.02 -0.65 -0.54
N ASP A 34 -5.32 -1.65 0.29
CA ASP A 34 -6.67 -2.01 0.70
C ASP A 34 -7.22 -0.96 1.67
N PRO A 35 -8.22 -0.16 1.27
CA PRO A 35 -8.74 0.92 2.10
C PRO A 35 -9.46 0.43 3.36
N ASN A 36 -9.85 -0.86 3.42
CA ASN A 36 -10.48 -1.43 4.61
C ASN A 36 -9.47 -1.80 5.70
N LYS A 37 -8.20 -1.96 5.33
CA LYS A 37 -7.09 -2.30 6.24
C LYS A 37 -6.17 -1.12 6.50
N CYS A 38 -6.16 -0.14 5.60
CA CYS A 38 -5.40 1.08 5.78
C CYS A 38 -6.03 1.92 6.88
N THR A 39 -5.30 2.09 7.97
CA THR A 39 -5.71 2.95 9.07
C THR A 39 -4.80 4.17 9.19
N GLU A 40 -4.15 4.59 8.10
CA GLU A 40 -3.22 5.74 8.13
C GLU A 40 -2.11 5.58 9.21
N CYS A 41 -1.59 4.36 9.31
CA CYS A 41 -0.62 3.92 10.32
C CYS A 41 -1.12 3.89 11.78
N VAL A 42 -2.43 4.03 12.04
CA VAL A 42 -3.18 3.56 13.24
C VAL A 42 -4.69 3.74 13.12
#